data_AF-A0A2P5NUY4-F1
#
_entry.id   AF-A0A2P5NUY4-F1
#
_cell.length_a   1.000
_cell.length_b   1.000
_cell.length_c   1.000
_cell.angle_alpha   90.00
_cell.angle_beta   90.00
_cell.angle_gamma   90.00
#
_symmetry.space_group_name_H-M   'P 1'
#
loop_
_entity.id
_entity.type
_entity.pdbx_description
1 polymer ?
#
loop_
_entity_poly.entity_id
_entity_poly.type
_entity_poly.pdbx_seq_one_letter_code
_entity_poly.pdbx_strand_id
1 'polypeptide(L)'
;MRYFVTGEQQRKALLNALVLMFLGYIALLWFSNGLMYFNHMDLTPGSVITYYLGSEEQFIPARSYQGMLEVSHFHLFSMGMLVLTLTHLMLMTDFSTRLKIWLSVSTYLSAIADEAGGWLVRFVAPEFAYFKIGAFIILEVSLATLLIVVIASLIRAQIKLRNAL
;
A
#
# COMPACT_ATOMS: atom_id res chain seq x y z
N MET A 1 -9.13 -2.43 43.77
CA MET A 1 -8.25 -2.24 42.60
C MET A 1 -8.50 -3.20 41.43
N ARG A 2 -9.19 -4.34 41.59
CA ARG A 2 -9.43 -5.34 40.52
C ARG A 2 -10.34 -4.87 39.36
N TYR A 3 -11.25 -3.91 39.60
CA TYR A 3 -12.19 -3.39 38.59
C TYR A 3 -11.59 -2.39 37.58
N PHE A 4 -10.52 -1.67 37.94
CA PHE A 4 -9.85 -0.75 37.01
C PHE A 4 -9.01 -1.51 35.97
N VAL A 5 -8.45 -2.66 36.36
CA VAL A 5 -7.60 -3.50 35.50
C VAL A 5 -8.42 -4.20 34.40
N THR A 6 -9.65 -4.63 34.69
CA THR A 6 -10.49 -5.34 33.70
C THR A 6 -11.05 -4.42 32.62
N GLY A 7 -11.46 -3.19 32.98
CA GLY A 7 -11.97 -2.21 32.00
C GLY A 7 -10.91 -1.75 31.00
N GLU A 8 -9.67 -1.53 31.45
CA GLU A 8 -8.56 -1.16 30.58
C GLU A 8 -8.20 -2.29 29.60
N GLN A 9 -8.19 -3.54 30.06
CA GLN A 9 -7.92 -4.72 29.24
C GLN A 9 -8.97 -4.91 28.14
N GLN A 10 -10.26 -4.75 28.47
CA GLN A 10 -11.36 -4.83 27.51
C GLN A 10 -11.26 -3.73 26.45
N ARG A 11 -10.96 -2.49 26.85
CA ARG A 11 -10.76 -1.38 25.91
C ARG A 11 -9.60 -1.67 24.93
N LYS A 12 -8.48 -2.20 25.41
CA LYS A 12 -7.34 -2.60 24.55
C LYS A 12 -7.74 -3.69 23.56
N ALA A 13 -8.50 -4.70 24.01
CA ALA A 13 -8.98 -5.77 23.13
C ALA A 13 -9.91 -5.23 22.02
N LEU A 14 -10.85 -4.35 22.36
CA LEU A 14 -11.76 -3.70 21.41
C LEU A 14 -10.99 -2.84 20.39
N LEU A 15 -10.02 -2.04 20.83
CA LEU A 15 -9.18 -1.25 19.93
C LEU A 15 -8.41 -2.15 18.96
N ASN A 16 -7.80 -3.23 19.44
CA ASN A 16 -7.10 -4.18 18.57
C ASN A 16 -8.04 -4.83 17.55
N ALA A 17 -9.28 -5.15 17.95
CA ALA A 17 -10.27 -5.70 17.03
C ALA A 17 -10.67 -4.70 15.94
N LEU A 18 -10.89 -3.42 16.29
CA LEU A 18 -11.18 -2.37 15.34
C LEU A 18 -10.02 -2.15 14.35
N VAL A 19 -8.78 -2.14 14.83
CA VAL A 19 -7.60 -2.03 13.96
C VAL A 19 -7.49 -3.24 13.03
N LEU A 20 -7.75 -4.45 13.51
CA LEU A 20 -7.76 -5.65 12.65
C LEU A 20 -8.85 -5.59 11.58
N MET A 21 -10.06 -5.12 11.91
CA MET A 21 -11.12 -4.91 10.93
C MET A 21 -10.70 -3.89 9.87
N PHE A 22 -10.10 -2.77 10.28
CA PHE A 22 -9.54 -1.77 9.38
C PHE A 22 -8.47 -2.38 8.46
N LEU A 23 -7.53 -3.16 9.01
CA LEU A 23 -6.51 -3.86 8.20
C LEU A 23 -7.13 -4.87 7.23
N GLY A 24 -8.29 -5.44 7.55
CA GLY A 24 -9.08 -6.25 6.62
C GLY A 24 -9.54 -5.46 5.40
N TYR A 25 -10.03 -4.23 5.58
CA TYR A 25 -10.34 -3.33 4.46
C TYR A 25 -9.10 -2.95 3.66
N ILE A 26 -7.95 -2.73 4.33
CA ILE A 26 -6.69 -2.46 3.64
C ILE A 26 -6.21 -3.67 2.83
N ALA A 27 -6.41 -4.89 3.34
CA ALA A 27 -6.10 -6.11 2.60
C ALA A 27 -6.94 -6.25 1.32
N LEU A 28 -8.24 -5.93 1.41
CA LEU A 28 -9.13 -5.91 0.26
C LEU A 28 -8.73 -4.83 -0.75
N LEU A 29 -8.36 -3.63 -0.28
CA LEU A 29 -7.85 -2.55 -1.12
C LEU A 29 -6.56 -2.96 -1.84
N TRP A 30 -5.61 -3.55 -1.12
CA TRP A 30 -4.36 -4.04 -1.68
C TRP A 30 -4.62 -5.10 -2.76
N PHE A 31 -5.49 -6.06 -2.47
CA PHE A 31 -5.85 -7.11 -3.42
C PHE A 31 -6.58 -6.57 -4.65
N SER A 32 -7.55 -5.66 -4.47
CA SER A 32 -8.27 -5.05 -5.59
C SER A 32 -7.37 -4.14 -6.43
N ASN A 33 -6.39 -3.46 -5.82
CA ASN A 33 -5.37 -2.69 -6.54
C ASN A 33 -4.57 -3.59 -7.49
N GLY A 34 -4.10 -4.74 -6.99
CA GLY A 34 -3.41 -5.74 -7.81
C GLY A 34 -4.29 -6.22 -8.97
N LEU A 35 -5.55 -6.59 -8.71
CA LEU A 35 -6.48 -7.01 -9.77
C LEU A 35 -6.72 -5.91 -10.81
N MET A 36 -6.90 -4.66 -10.38
CA MET A 36 -7.07 -3.52 -11.30
C MET A 36 -5.83 -3.29 -12.15
N TYR A 37 -4.63 -3.40 -11.56
CA TYR A 37 -3.39 -3.31 -12.31
C TYR A 37 -3.36 -4.37 -13.42
N PHE A 38 -3.56 -5.64 -13.08
CA PHE A 38 -3.52 -6.76 -14.04
C PHE A 38 -4.65 -6.75 -15.08
N ASN A 39 -5.77 -6.09 -14.79
CA ASN A 39 -6.85 -5.92 -15.76
C ASN A 39 -6.55 -4.79 -16.77
N HIS A 40 -5.66 -3.86 -16.42
CA HIS A 40 -5.31 -2.73 -17.26
C HIS A 40 -3.96 -2.88 -17.96
N MET A 41 -3.02 -3.55 -17.30
CA MET A 41 -1.62 -3.68 -17.68
C MET A 41 -1.08 -5.02 -17.22
N ASP A 42 0.03 -5.46 -17.82
CA ASP A 42 0.80 -6.60 -17.32
C ASP A 42 2.16 -6.13 -16.80
N LEU A 43 2.98 -7.07 -16.33
CA LEU A 43 4.38 -6.81 -15.97
C LEU A 43 5.31 -6.70 -17.19
N THR A 44 4.75 -6.37 -18.36
CA THR A 44 5.52 -6.15 -19.59
C THR A 44 5.60 -4.67 -19.92
N PRO A 45 6.77 -4.15 -20.34
CA PRO A 45 6.92 -2.75 -20.70
C PRO A 45 5.96 -2.31 -21.81
N GLY A 46 5.75 -3.17 -22.81
CA GLY A 46 4.83 -2.88 -23.92
C GLY A 46 3.40 -2.64 -23.46
N SER A 47 2.90 -3.42 -22.51
CA SER A 47 1.56 -3.23 -21.94
C SER A 47 1.42 -1.89 -21.22
N VAL A 48 2.42 -1.53 -20.41
CA VAL A 48 2.48 -0.24 -19.71
C VAL A 48 2.56 0.93 -20.69
N ILE A 49 3.40 0.82 -21.72
CA ILE A 49 3.54 1.85 -22.77
C ILE A 49 2.20 2.04 -23.47
N THR A 50 1.55 0.97 -23.93
CA THR A 50 0.23 1.04 -24.58
C THR A 50 -0.82 1.66 -23.67
N TYR A 51 -0.80 1.36 -22.37
CA TYR A 51 -1.76 1.92 -21.42
C TYR A 51 -1.62 3.45 -21.26
N TYR A 52 -0.40 3.98 -21.26
CA TYR A 52 -0.15 5.42 -21.07
C TYR A 52 -0.14 6.19 -22.40
N LEU A 53 0.60 5.70 -23.42
CA LEU A 53 0.76 6.36 -24.72
C LEU A 53 -0.36 6.03 -25.72
N GLY A 54 -1.20 5.04 -25.43
CA GLY A 54 -2.23 4.57 -26.36
C GLY A 54 -1.66 3.67 -27.46
N SER A 55 -2.55 3.25 -28.36
CA SER A 55 -2.19 2.49 -29.56
C SER A 55 -3.23 2.75 -30.64
N GLU A 56 -2.78 3.24 -31.80
CA GLU A 56 -3.66 3.45 -32.95
C GLU A 56 -4.20 2.13 -33.50
N GLU A 57 -3.37 1.08 -33.53
CA GLU A 57 -3.76 -0.26 -34.00
C GLU A 57 -4.88 -0.87 -33.15
N GLN A 58 -4.86 -0.60 -31.85
CA GLN A 58 -5.86 -1.09 -30.90
C GLN A 58 -6.99 -0.08 -30.64
N PHE A 59 -6.97 1.07 -31.33
CA PHE A 59 -7.90 2.18 -31.12
C PHE A 59 -7.97 2.68 -29.67
N ILE A 60 -6.84 2.62 -28.95
CA ILE A 60 -6.73 3.06 -27.56
C ILE A 60 -6.14 4.48 -27.54
N PRO A 61 -6.89 5.48 -27.04
CA PRO A 61 -6.34 6.83 -26.92
C PRO A 61 -5.28 6.89 -25.82
N ALA A 62 -4.26 7.72 -26.03
CA ALA A 62 -3.31 8.07 -24.99
C ALA A 62 -4.01 8.69 -23.78
N ARG A 63 -3.46 8.47 -22.57
CA ARG A 63 -3.97 9.13 -21.36
C ARG A 63 -3.87 10.65 -21.50
N SER A 64 -4.95 11.35 -21.17
CA SER A 64 -4.98 12.81 -21.17
C SER A 64 -4.25 13.35 -19.94
N TYR A 65 -3.69 14.56 -20.05
CA TYR A 65 -3.05 15.24 -18.92
C TYR A 65 -4.01 15.44 -17.75
N GLN A 66 -5.25 15.84 -18.02
CA GLN A 66 -6.29 15.98 -17.00
C GLN A 66 -6.56 14.64 -16.29
N GLY A 67 -6.71 13.55 -17.05
CA GLY A 67 -6.95 12.24 -16.45
C GLY A 67 -5.77 11.77 -15.58
N MET A 68 -4.54 12.06 -16.00
CA MET A 68 -3.35 11.80 -15.19
C MET A 68 -3.37 12.62 -13.89
N LEU A 69 -3.68 13.92 -13.96
CA LEU A 69 -3.77 14.79 -12.77
C LEU A 69 -4.84 14.34 -11.79
N GLU A 70 -6.02 13.96 -12.28
CA GLU A 70 -7.12 13.50 -11.44
C GLU A 70 -6.71 12.24 -10.67
N VAL A 71 -6.13 11.25 -11.36
CA VAL A 71 -5.62 10.02 -10.71
C VAL A 71 -4.55 10.37 -9.68
N SER A 72 -3.55 11.18 -10.03
CA SER A 72 -2.48 11.55 -9.11
C SER A 72 -2.99 12.29 -7.88
N HIS A 73 -3.95 13.20 -8.04
CA HIS A 73 -4.48 13.96 -6.91
C HIS A 73 -5.11 13.05 -5.85
N PHE A 74 -5.97 12.13 -6.27
CA PHE A 74 -6.60 11.19 -5.36
C PHE A 74 -5.61 10.14 -4.84
N HIS A 75 -4.73 9.64 -5.71
CA HIS A 75 -3.78 8.58 -5.36
C HIS A 75 -2.72 9.08 -4.37
N LEU A 76 -2.17 10.28 -4.57
CA LEU A 76 -1.21 10.88 -3.63
C LEU A 76 -1.81 11.07 -2.23
N PHE A 77 -3.04 11.57 -2.13
CA PHE A 77 -3.70 11.74 -0.84
C PHE A 77 -3.99 10.39 -0.17
N SER A 78 -4.63 9.47 -0.89
CA SER A 78 -5.03 8.16 -0.36
C SER A 78 -3.82 7.30 0.00
N MET A 79 -2.79 7.23 -0.85
CA MET A 79 -1.54 6.52 -0.56
C MET A 79 -0.76 7.19 0.57
N GLY A 80 -0.73 8.52 0.63
CA GLY A 80 -0.13 9.24 1.76
C GLY A 80 -0.74 8.82 3.10
N MET A 81 -2.07 8.75 3.17
CA MET A 81 -2.79 8.30 4.36
C MET A 81 -2.59 6.81 4.65
N LEU A 82 -2.62 5.96 3.62
CA LEU A 82 -2.39 4.52 3.74
C LEU A 82 -1.00 4.21 4.31
N VAL A 83 0.03 4.75 3.68
CA VAL A 83 1.43 4.52 4.05
C VAL A 83 1.71 5.10 5.43
N LEU A 84 1.22 6.30 5.74
CA LEU A 84 1.34 6.87 7.09
C LEU A 84 0.71 5.95 8.14
N THR A 85 -0.49 5.45 7.88
CA THR A 85 -1.21 4.61 8.84
C THR A 85 -0.50 3.27 9.07
N LEU A 86 -0.12 2.58 8.00
CA LEU A 86 0.56 1.28 8.12
C LEU A 86 1.95 1.40 8.75
N THR A 87 2.73 2.40 8.36
CA THR A 87 4.06 2.64 8.94
C THR A 87 3.96 3.08 10.40
N HIS A 88 2.97 3.91 10.76
CA HIS A 88 2.69 4.26 12.15
C HIS A 88 2.37 3.02 13.00
N LEU A 89 1.48 2.14 12.51
CA LEU A 89 1.18 0.88 13.20
C LEU A 89 2.41 -0.02 13.30
N MET A 90 3.25 -0.06 12.26
CA MET A 90 4.52 -0.80 12.26
C MET A 90 5.47 -0.30 13.36
N LEU A 91 5.50 0.99 13.67
CA LEU A 91 6.32 1.53 14.75
C LEU A 91 5.94 0.97 16.13
N MET A 92 4.66 0.64 16.33
CA MET A 92 4.11 0.09 17.59
C MET A 92 4.35 -1.41 17.77
N THR A 93 4.99 -2.07 16.80
CA THR A 93 5.28 -3.51 16.87
C THR A 93 6.60 -3.80 17.60
N ASP A 94 6.81 -5.06 18.00
CA ASP A 94 8.05 -5.50 18.67
C ASP A 94 9.19 -5.85 17.67
N PHE A 95 9.03 -5.55 16.38
CA PHE A 95 10.05 -5.84 15.36
C PHE A 95 11.27 -4.91 15.46
N SER A 96 12.40 -5.34 14.89
CA SER A 96 13.65 -4.58 14.93
C SER A 96 13.51 -3.18 14.30
N THR A 97 14.18 -2.19 14.89
CA THR A 97 14.19 -0.80 14.39
C THR A 97 14.69 -0.71 12.95
N ARG A 98 15.67 -1.55 12.57
CA ARG A 98 16.18 -1.60 11.20
C ARG A 98 15.08 -1.98 10.20
N LEU A 99 14.28 -3.00 10.51
CA LEU A 99 13.16 -3.42 9.65
C LEU A 99 12.10 -2.31 9.53
N LYS A 100 11.76 -1.65 10.64
CA LYS A 100 10.82 -0.53 10.66
C LYS A 100 11.27 0.59 9.72
N ILE A 101 12.55 1.00 9.81
CA ILE A 101 13.11 2.06 8.97
C ILE A 101 13.11 1.63 7.51
N TRP A 102 13.67 0.46 7.19
CA TRP A 102 13.77 -0.01 5.81
C TRP A 102 12.41 -0.14 5.14
N LEU A 103 11.43 -0.79 5.78
CA LEU A 103 10.10 -0.94 5.20
C LEU A 103 9.39 0.41 5.01
N SER A 104 9.49 1.30 6.00
CA SER A 104 8.83 2.61 5.91
C SER A 104 9.42 3.44 4.78
N VAL A 105 10.75 3.56 4.70
CA VAL A 105 11.45 4.31 3.65
C VAL A 105 11.15 3.71 2.28
N SER A 106 11.28 2.38 2.13
CA SER A 106 11.00 1.71 0.88
C SER A 106 9.57 1.96 0.40
N THR A 107 8.58 1.88 1.30
CA THR A 107 7.16 2.08 0.96
C THR A 107 6.88 3.51 0.52
N TYR A 108 7.41 4.51 1.23
CA TYR A 108 7.25 5.92 0.85
C TYR A 108 7.88 6.21 -0.52
N LEU A 109 9.13 5.77 -0.71
CA LEU A 109 9.84 6.01 -1.96
C LEU A 109 9.17 5.28 -3.13
N SER A 110 8.73 4.03 -2.93
CA SER A 110 8.06 3.27 -3.98
C SER A 110 6.68 3.85 -4.31
N ALA A 111 5.93 4.37 -3.33
CA ALA A 111 4.63 5.00 -3.58
C ALA A 111 4.77 6.26 -4.46
N ILE A 112 5.75 7.10 -4.17
CA ILE A 112 6.05 8.30 -4.97
C ILE A 112 6.58 7.89 -6.35
N ALA A 113 7.50 6.93 -6.41
CA ALA A 113 8.07 6.45 -7.66
C ALA A 113 7.02 5.80 -8.56
N ASP A 114 6.05 5.07 -7.98
CA ASP A 114 4.99 4.42 -8.71
C ASP A 114 4.05 5.45 -9.37
N GLU A 115 3.69 6.50 -8.64
CA GLU A 115 2.89 7.60 -9.19
C GLU A 115 3.68 8.36 -10.26
N ALA A 116 4.94 8.71 -9.97
CA ALA A 116 5.81 9.41 -10.92
C ALA A 116 6.07 8.59 -12.19
N GLY A 117 6.12 7.26 -12.09
CA GLY A 117 6.39 6.37 -13.23
C GLY A 117 5.38 6.54 -14.36
N GLY A 118 4.09 6.71 -14.05
CA GLY A 118 3.07 6.96 -15.08
C GLY A 118 3.29 8.28 -15.84
N TRP A 119 3.68 9.33 -15.11
CA TRP A 119 4.04 10.63 -15.71
C TRP A 119 5.28 10.54 -16.59
N LEU A 120 6.30 9.84 -16.13
CA LEU A 120 7.55 9.66 -16.88
C LEU A 120 7.30 8.89 -18.19
N VAL A 121 6.52 7.80 -18.14
CA VAL A 121 6.14 7.05 -19.35
C VAL A 121 5.37 7.93 -20.32
N ARG A 122 4.42 8.73 -19.81
CA ARG A 122 3.52 9.51 -20.66
C ARG A 122 4.17 10.74 -21.30
N PHE A 123 5.07 11.42 -20.58
CA PHE A 123 5.54 12.76 -20.95
C PHE A 123 7.05 12.88 -21.10
N VAL A 124 7.83 11.87 -20.71
CA VAL A 124 9.30 11.91 -20.81
C VAL A 124 9.79 10.89 -21.82
N ALA A 125 9.62 9.58 -21.55
CA ALA A 125 10.10 8.53 -22.45
C ALA A 125 9.42 7.17 -22.17
N PRO A 126 9.13 6.35 -23.20
CA PRO A 126 8.49 5.04 -23.02
C PRO A 126 9.33 4.04 -22.20
N GLU A 127 10.66 4.19 -22.19
CA GLU A 127 11.58 3.32 -21.44
C GLU A 127 11.39 3.40 -19.92
N PHE A 128 10.76 4.47 -19.42
CA PHE A 128 10.36 4.54 -18.02
C PHE A 128 9.29 3.50 -17.62
N ALA A 129 8.77 2.71 -18.56
CA ALA A 129 7.89 1.60 -18.26
C ALA A 129 8.57 0.56 -17.35
N TYR A 130 9.86 0.30 -17.54
CA TYR A 130 10.64 -0.58 -16.64
C TYR A 130 10.70 0.00 -15.21
N PHE A 131 10.91 1.31 -15.09
CA PHE A 131 10.92 2.01 -13.81
C PHE A 131 9.56 1.94 -13.11
N LYS A 132 8.47 2.17 -13.84
CA LYS A 132 7.09 2.07 -13.34
C LYS A 132 6.79 0.66 -12.82
N ILE A 133 7.14 -0.39 -13.57
CA ILE A 133 6.95 -1.79 -13.15
C ILE A 133 7.75 -2.09 -11.88
N GLY A 134 9.02 -1.66 -11.83
CA GLY A 134 9.86 -1.84 -10.66
C GLY A 134 9.30 -1.14 -9.42
N ALA A 135 8.85 0.11 -9.57
CA ALA A 135 8.25 0.88 -8.49
C ALA A 135 6.96 0.23 -7.98
N PHE A 136 6.09 -0.23 -8.89
CA PHE A 136 4.87 -0.97 -8.56
C PHE A 136 5.17 -2.22 -7.75
N ILE A 137 6.10 -3.07 -8.21
CA ILE A 137 6.45 -4.32 -7.52
C ILE A 137 7.01 -4.03 -6.12
N ILE A 138 7.92 -3.06 -5.99
CA ILE A 138 8.50 -2.71 -4.69
C ILE A 138 7.41 -2.19 -3.75
N LEU A 139 6.47 -1.39 -4.26
CA LEU A 139 5.35 -0.85 -3.48
C LEU A 139 4.43 -1.97 -3.00
N GLU A 140 3.97 -2.82 -3.91
CA GLU A 140 3.06 -3.94 -3.61
C GLU A 140 3.68 -4.90 -2.59
N VAL A 141 4.96 -5.28 -2.77
CA VAL A 141 5.67 -6.14 -1.83
C VAL A 141 5.86 -5.46 -0.47
N SER A 142 6.15 -4.17 -0.45
CA SER A 142 6.35 -3.43 0.81
C SER A 142 5.03 -3.27 1.58
N LEU A 143 3.93 -2.96 0.89
CA LEU A 143 2.59 -2.87 1.46
C LEU A 143 2.13 -4.22 2.00
N ALA A 144 2.29 -5.31 1.23
CA ALA A 144 1.98 -6.66 1.67
C ALA A 144 2.79 -7.03 2.93
N THR A 145 4.08 -6.70 2.94
CA THR A 145 4.96 -6.96 4.10
C THR A 145 4.50 -6.17 5.33
N LEU A 146 4.23 -4.86 5.20
CA LEU A 146 3.70 -4.06 6.31
C LEU A 146 2.39 -4.63 6.85
N LEU A 147 1.47 -4.98 5.96
CA LEU A 147 0.17 -5.54 6.31
C LEU A 147 0.33 -6.85 7.10
N ILE A 148 1.11 -7.80 6.59
CA ILE A 148 1.37 -9.10 7.24
C ILE A 148 2.02 -8.90 8.61
N VAL A 149 3.04 -8.05 8.69
CA VAL A 149 3.81 -7.80 9.92
C VAL A 149 2.93 -7.16 10.99
N VAL A 150 2.15 -6.14 10.64
CA VAL A 150 1.24 -5.46 11.58
C VAL A 150 0.12 -6.40 12.04
N ILE A 151 -0.51 -7.14 11.13
CA ILE A 151 -1.55 -8.12 11.48
C ILE A 151 -0.98 -9.17 12.43
N ALA A 152 0.18 -9.75 12.11
CA ALA A 152 0.83 -10.75 12.95
C ALA A 152 1.17 -10.20 14.34
N SER A 153 1.63 -8.95 14.43
CA SER A 153 1.90 -8.29 15.71
C SER A 153 0.63 -8.12 16.56
N LEU A 154 -0.47 -7.67 15.95
CA LEU A 154 -1.74 -7.48 16.65
C LEU A 154 -2.37 -8.79 17.12
N ILE A 155 -2.34 -9.84 16.28
CA ILE A 155 -2.83 -11.17 16.65
C ILE A 155 -2.02 -11.72 17.84
N ARG A 156 -0.69 -11.60 17.81
CA ARG A 156 0.17 -12.01 18.94
C ARG A 156 -0.17 -11.23 20.21
N ALA A 157 -0.40 -9.93 20.10
CA ALA A 157 -0.80 -9.09 21.24
C ALA A 157 -2.15 -9.52 21.84
N GLN A 158 -3.15 -9.85 20.99
CA GLN A 158 -4.44 -10.34 21.45
C GLN A 158 -4.35 -11.71 22.13
N ILE A 159 -3.56 -12.64 21.59
CA ILE A 159 -3.35 -13.96 22.21
C ILE A 159 -2.71 -13.80 23.59
N LYS A 160 -1.68 -12.96 23.73
CA LYS A 160 -1.06 -12.66 25.03
C LYS A 160 -2.07 -12.09 26.03
N LEU A 161 -2.92 -11.15 25.61
CA LEU A 161 -3.96 -10.55 26.47
C LEU A 161 -5.00 -11.58 26.93
N ARG A 162 -5.38 -12.52 26.05
CA ARG A 162 -6.35 -13.57 26.38
C ARG A 162 -5.78 -14.61 27.35
N ASN A 163 -4.51 -14.96 27.20
CA ASN A 163 -3.83 -15.91 28.09
C ASN A 163 -3.52 -15.33 29.49
N ALA A 164 -3.64 -14.02 29.67
CA ALA A 164 -3.42 -13.32 30.94
C ALA A 164 -4.71 -13.10 31.75
N LEU A 165 -5.88 -13.48 31.23
CA LEU A 165 -7.19 -13.44 31.89
C LEU A 165 -7.49 -14.77 32.57
#